data_AF-A0A970E8K6-F1
#
_entry.id   AF-A0A970E8K6-F1
#
_cell.length_a   1.000
_cell.length_b   1.000
_cell.length_c   1.000
_cell.angle_alpha   90.00
_cell.angle_beta   90.00
_cell.angle_gamma   90.00
#
_symmetry.space_group_name_H-M   'P 1'
#
loop_
_entity.id
_entity.type
_entity.pdbx_description
1 polymer ?
#
loop_
_entity_poly.entity_id
_entity_poly.type
_entity_poly.pdbx_seq_one_letter_code
_entity_poly.pdbx_strand_id
1 'polypeptide(L)'
;MKRELEEKLYHRFQWLTSINNIWCDDGCFRLIYKLCEEIENIYNKRNLDINTIRVGDIKEKYGALQFDLGKCIEEAYEIVQKYEELSESICQSAELMVACT
;
A
#
# COMPACT_ATOMS: atom_id res chain seq x y z
N MET A 1 -13.48 -3.80 -4.98
CA MET A 1 -13.21 -3.60 -3.54
C MET A 1 -13.86 -2.36 -2.97
N LYS A 2 -14.94 -2.39 -2.18
CA LYS A 2 -15.65 -1.11 -2.07
C LYS A 2 -16.13 -0.51 -0.76
N ARG A 3 -16.12 -1.20 0.39
CA ARG A 3 -16.33 -0.44 1.63
C ARG A 3 -15.75 -1.10 2.85
N GLU A 4 -16.06 -2.36 3.08
CA GLU A 4 -15.62 -3.07 4.28
C GLU A 4 -14.09 -3.16 4.39
N LEU A 5 -13.42 -3.37 3.25
CA LEU A 5 -11.96 -3.43 3.19
C LEU A 5 -11.36 -2.03 3.44
N GLU A 6 -11.86 -1.00 2.77
CA GLU A 6 -11.43 0.39 3.02
C GLU A 6 -11.67 0.81 4.48
N GLU A 7 -12.85 0.49 5.04
CA GLU A 7 -13.19 0.73 6.45
C GLU A 7 -12.20 0.02 7.40
N LYS A 8 -11.78 -1.22 7.08
CA LYS A 8 -10.75 -1.93 7.85
C LYS A 8 -9.39 -1.23 7.79
N LEU A 9 -8.99 -0.69 6.63
CA LEU A 9 -7.74 0.07 6.51
C LEU A 9 -7.80 1.35 7.33
N TYR A 10 -8.86 2.14 7.19
CA TYR A 10 -9.01 3.39 7.95
C TYR A 10 -9.11 3.15 9.46
N HIS A 11 -9.81 2.10 9.87
CA HIS A 11 -9.93 1.75 11.29
C HIS A 11 -8.57 1.30 11.86
N ARG A 12 -7.80 0.51 11.11
CA ARG A 12 -6.50 -0.01 11.58
C ARG A 12 -5.38 1.02 11.51
N PHE A 13 -5.33 1.81 10.45
CA PHE A 13 -4.25 2.75 10.14
C PHE A 13 -4.80 4.17 10.15
N GLN A 14 -5.02 4.70 11.35
CA GLN A 14 -5.64 6.03 11.53
C GLN A 14 -4.81 7.18 10.92
N TRP A 15 -3.52 6.96 10.64
CA TRP A 15 -2.67 7.93 9.96
C TRP A 15 -2.97 8.05 8.45
N LEU A 16 -3.77 7.17 7.87
CA LEU A 16 -4.27 7.24 6.50
C LEU A 16 -5.37 8.29 6.29
N THR A 17 -5.60 9.20 7.24
CA THR A 17 -6.63 10.26 7.20
C THR A 17 -6.52 11.24 6.04
N SER A 18 -5.41 11.23 5.30
CA SER A 18 -5.18 12.12 4.16
C SER A 18 -5.37 11.48 2.79
N ILE A 19 -5.74 10.20 2.73
CA ILE A 19 -5.97 9.52 1.44
C ILE A 19 -7.04 10.28 0.66
N ASN A 20 -6.67 10.68 -0.56
CA ASN A 20 -7.59 11.34 -1.47
C ASN A 20 -8.54 10.32 -2.10
N ASN A 21 -7.99 9.25 -2.68
CA ASN A 21 -8.77 8.19 -3.33
C ASN A 21 -8.09 6.82 -3.18
N ILE A 22 -8.92 5.77 -3.15
CA ILE A 22 -8.49 4.37 -3.30
C ILE A 22 -9.11 3.81 -4.58
N TRP A 23 -8.28 3.51 -5.57
CA TRP A 23 -8.67 2.93 -6.87
C TRP A 23 -7.95 1.60 -7.10
N CYS A 24 -8.18 0.65 -6.21
CA CYS A 24 -7.64 -0.70 -6.31
C CYS A 24 -8.78 -1.73 -6.26
N ASP A 25 -8.55 -2.92 -6.80
CA ASP A 25 -9.45 -4.05 -6.53
C ASP A 25 -8.99 -4.91 -5.34
N ASP A 26 -9.78 -5.92 -4.99
CA ASP A 26 -9.61 -6.73 -3.76
C ASP A 26 -8.20 -7.35 -3.68
N GLY A 27 -7.56 -7.58 -4.83
CA GLY A 27 -6.21 -8.14 -4.95
C GLY A 27 -5.11 -7.30 -4.30
N CYS A 28 -5.24 -5.97 -4.27
CA CYS A 28 -4.22 -5.09 -3.68
C CYS A 28 -4.37 -4.95 -2.17
N PHE A 29 -5.53 -5.27 -1.60
CA PHE A 29 -5.84 -5.00 -0.19
C PHE A 29 -4.79 -5.55 0.77
N ARG A 30 -4.41 -6.80 0.57
CA ARG A 30 -3.46 -7.50 1.44
C ARG A 30 -2.06 -6.90 1.35
N LEU A 31 -1.68 -6.38 0.19
CA LEU A 31 -0.39 -5.71 -0.01
C LEU A 31 -0.40 -4.36 0.70
N ILE A 32 -1.45 -3.57 0.52
CA ILE A 32 -1.61 -2.28 1.21
C ILE A 32 -1.56 -2.46 2.73
N TYR A 33 -2.28 -3.45 3.26
CA TYR A 33 -2.30 -3.72 4.70
C TYR A 33 -0.90 -4.01 5.25
N LYS A 34 -0.15 -4.92 4.61
CA LYS A 34 1.20 -5.28 5.05
C LYS A 34 2.20 -4.14 4.87
N LEU A 35 2.08 -3.37 3.79
CA LEU A 35 2.86 -2.16 3.55
C LEU A 35 2.68 -1.20 4.74
N CYS A 36 1.43 -0.91 5.13
CA CYS A 36 1.13 -0.03 6.24
C CYS A 36 1.67 -0.56 7.59
N GLU A 37 1.61 -1.87 7.85
CA GLU A 37 2.22 -2.47 9.06
C GLU A 37 3.75 -2.31 9.08
N GLU A 38 4.43 -2.50 7.96
CA GLU A 38 5.88 -2.30 7.88
C GLU A 38 6.27 -0.83 8.12
N ILE A 39 5.50 0.13 7.59
CA ILE A 39 5.71 1.56 7.86
C ILE A 39 5.49 1.89 9.35
N GLU A 40 4.40 1.41 9.97
CA GLU A 40 4.18 1.60 11.41
C GLU A 40 5.35 1.07 12.24
N ASN A 41 5.83 -0.12 11.89
CA ASN A 41 6.93 -0.76 12.60
C ASN A 41 8.22 0.06 12.53
N ILE A 42 8.55 0.67 11.39
CA ILE A 42 9.77 1.46 11.28
C ILE A 42 9.68 2.81 12.00
N TYR A 43 8.51 3.45 11.96
CA TYR A 43 8.26 4.68 12.72
C TYR A 43 8.32 4.42 14.23
N ASN A 44 7.69 3.34 14.69
CA ASN A 44 7.75 2.91 16.10
C ASN A 44 9.19 2.61 16.55
N LYS A 45 9.96 1.86 15.75
CA LYS A 45 11.36 1.53 16.06
C LYS A 45 12.26 2.76 16.17
N ARG A 46 11.95 3.82 15.42
CA ARG A 46 12.68 5.08 15.41
C ARG A 46 12.13 6.12 16.38
N ASN A 47 11.06 5.79 17.10
CA ASN A 47 10.34 6.73 17.98
C ASN A 47 9.91 8.00 17.24
N LEU A 48 9.42 7.84 16.00
CA LEU A 48 8.91 8.92 15.15
C LEU A 48 7.38 8.91 15.16
N ASP A 49 6.79 10.10 15.05
CA ASP A 49 5.33 10.24 14.94
C ASP A 49 4.86 9.92 13.52
N ILE A 50 4.08 8.85 13.38
CA ILE A 50 3.54 8.39 12.11
C ILE A 50 2.48 9.33 11.53
N ASN A 51 1.85 10.16 12.35
CA ASN A 51 0.84 11.12 11.88
C ASN A 51 1.46 12.27 11.06
N THR A 52 2.80 12.33 10.99
CA THR A 52 3.53 13.25 10.12
C THR A 52 3.48 12.84 8.65
N ILE A 53 3.16 11.58 8.36
CA ILE A 53 3.05 11.07 6.99
C ILE A 53 1.78 11.63 6.33
N ARG A 54 1.88 11.96 5.05
CA ARG A 54 0.73 12.24 4.18
C ARG A 54 0.68 11.21 3.08
N VAL A 55 -0.51 10.69 2.80
CA VAL A 55 -0.75 9.74 1.71
C VAL A 55 -1.68 10.40 0.72
N GLY A 56 -1.31 10.41 -0.55
CA GLY A 56 -2.12 10.93 -1.64
C GLY A 56 -3.13 9.88 -2.12
N ASP A 57 -3.04 9.53 -3.40
CA ASP A 57 -3.86 8.47 -3.98
C ASP A 57 -3.21 7.08 -3.76
N ILE A 58 -4.05 6.08 -3.52
CA ILE A 58 -3.67 4.67 -3.64
C ILE A 58 -4.41 4.10 -4.85
N LYS A 59 -3.70 3.58 -5.84
CA LYS A 59 -4.33 3.10 -7.08
C LYS A 59 -3.62 1.90 -7.65
N GLU A 60 -4.35 1.10 -8.41
CA GLU A 60 -3.79 0.05 -9.24
C GLU A 60 -3.63 0.58 -10.67
N LYS A 61 -2.42 0.48 -11.21
CA LYS A 61 -2.09 0.92 -12.58
C LYS A 61 -1.33 -0.19 -13.29
N TYR A 62 -1.89 -0.70 -14.38
CA TYR A 62 -1.30 -1.81 -15.16
C TYR A 62 -1.02 -3.08 -14.32
N GLY A 63 -1.87 -3.40 -13.33
CA GLY A 63 -1.67 -4.53 -12.43
C GLY A 63 -0.66 -4.31 -11.30
N ALA A 64 -0.07 -3.11 -11.21
CA ALA A 64 0.81 -2.73 -10.11
C ALA A 64 0.11 -1.74 -9.17
N LEU A 65 0.30 -1.95 -7.86
CA LEU A 65 0.00 -1.00 -6.81
C LEU A 65 0.84 0.27 -7.01
N GLN A 66 0.21 1.42 -6.82
CA GLN A 66 0.84 2.71 -6.66
C GLN A 66 0.34 3.32 -5.35
N PHE A 67 1.26 3.59 -4.43
CA PHE A 67 0.98 4.16 -3.13
C PHE A 67 1.68 5.52 -3.03
N ASP A 68 0.95 6.61 -3.24
CA ASP A 68 1.50 7.96 -3.25
C ASP A 68 1.86 8.40 -1.82
N LEU A 69 3.10 8.16 -1.44
CA LEU A 69 3.64 8.52 -0.14
C LEU A 69 4.26 9.93 -0.21
N GLY A 70 3.64 10.87 0.49
CA GLY A 70 4.17 12.21 0.68
C GLY A 70 5.41 12.22 1.58
N LYS A 71 5.77 13.40 2.08
CA LYS A 71 6.99 13.60 2.88
C LYS A 71 7.08 12.60 4.04
N CYS A 72 8.08 11.73 3.99
CA CYS A 72 8.37 10.72 5.00
C CYS A 72 9.89 10.45 5.09
N ILE A 73 10.29 9.47 5.88
CA ILE A 73 11.68 8.99 5.95
C ILE A 73 12.00 8.08 4.75
N GLU A 74 13.28 8.00 4.38
CA GLU A 74 13.76 7.19 3.26
C GLU A 74 13.33 5.73 3.35
N GLU A 75 13.38 5.13 4.54
CA GLU A 75 13.04 3.72 4.70
C GLU A 75 11.54 3.43 4.49
N ALA A 76 10.68 4.42 4.69
CA ALA A 76 9.26 4.28 4.36
C ALA A 76 9.03 4.31 2.84
N TYR A 77 9.83 5.10 2.10
CA TYR A 77 9.85 5.05 0.64
C TYR A 77 10.33 3.68 0.11
N GLU A 78 11.39 3.13 0.70
CA GLU A 78 11.89 1.80 0.32
C GLU A 78 10.84 0.70 0.55
N ILE A 79 10.07 0.79 1.65
CA ILE A 79 8.96 -0.12 1.91
C ILE A 79 7.88 0.03 0.83
N VAL A 80 7.48 1.24 0.48
CA VAL A 80 6.51 1.46 -0.59
C VAL A 80 6.98 0.83 -1.89
N GLN A 81 8.21 1.15 -2.32
CA GLN A 81 8.79 0.64 -3.55
C GLN A 81 8.79 -0.90 -3.59
N LYS A 82 9.22 -1.55 -2.49
CA LYS A 82 9.19 -3.01 -2.35
C LYS A 82 7.80 -3.60 -2.60
N TYR A 83 6.74 -2.97 -2.09
CA TYR A 83 5.38 -3.47 -2.24
C TYR A 83 4.75 -3.15 -3.61
N GLU A 84 5.14 -2.04 -4.24
CA GLU A 84 4.80 -1.74 -5.63
C GLU A 84 5.43 -2.77 -6.57
N GLU A 85 6.73 -3.05 -6.43
CA GLU A 85 7.43 -4.09 -7.21
C GLU A 85 6.85 -5.49 -6.98
N LEU A 86 6.51 -5.83 -5.72
CA LEU A 86 5.88 -7.11 -5.39
C LEU A 86 4.51 -7.26 -6.07
N SER A 87 3.72 -6.19 -6.11
CA SER A 87 2.42 -6.23 -6.76
C SER A 87 2.52 -6.49 -8.26
N GLU A 88 3.49 -5.86 -8.93
CA GLU A 88 3.77 -6.06 -10.35
C GLU A 88 4.19 -7.52 -10.62
N SER A 89 5.08 -8.07 -9.80
CA SER A 89 5.53 -9.46 -9.91
C SER A 89 4.40 -10.49 -9.74
N ILE A 90 3.47 -10.24 -8.82
CA ILE A 90 2.29 -11.11 -8.61
C ILE A 90 1.43 -11.13 -9.87
N CYS A 91 1.18 -9.96 -10.49
CA CYS A 91 0.41 -9.87 -11.72
C CYS A 91 1.09 -10.58 -12.90
N GLN A 92 2.40 -10.34 -13.11
CA GLN A 92 3.16 -11.03 -14.17
C GLN A 92 3.13 -12.55 -14.01
N SER A 93 3.25 -13.04 -12.77
CA SER A 93 3.20 -14.47 -12.48
C SER A 93 1.81 -15.06 -12.73
N ALA A 94 0.75 -14.32 -12.42
CA ALA A 94 -0.63 -14.75 -12.69
C ALA A 94 -0.93 -14.81 -14.20
N GLU A 95 -0.44 -13.85 -14.99
CA GLU A 95 -0.58 -13.83 -16.45
C GLU A 95 0.13 -15.02 -17.11
N LEU A 96 1.34 -15.36 -16.65
CA LEU A 96 2.10 -16.52 -17.13
C LEU A 96 1.40 -17.85 -16.82
N MET A 97 0.72 -17.97 -15.68
CA MET A 97 -0.03 -19.19 -15.34
C MET A 97 -1.30 -19.37 -16.19
N VAL A 98 -1.94 -18.28 -16.62
CA VAL A 98 -3.14 -18.33 -17.50
C VAL A 98 -2.76 -18.71 -18.94
N ALA A 99 -1.58 -18.31 -19.41
CA ALA A 99 -1.10 -18.62 -20.75
C ALA A 99 -0.63 -20.09 -20.94
N CYS A 100 -0.50 -20.86 -19.85
CA CYS A 100 -0.02 -22.25 -19.87
C CYS A 100 -1.10 -23.31 -19.60
N THR A 101 -2.39 -22.92 -19.58
CA THR A 101 -3.56 -23.83 -19.46
C THR A 101 -4.38 -23.84 -20.72
#